data_AF-A0A7Y2VQE1-F1
#
_entry.id   AF-A0A7Y2VQE1-F1
#
_cell.length_a   1.000
_cell.length_b   1.000
_cell.length_c   1.000
_cell.angle_alpha   90.00
_cell.angle_beta   90.00
_cell.angle_gamma   90.00
#
_symmetry.space_group_name_H-M   'P 1'
#
loop_
_entity.id
_entity.type
_entity.pdbx_description
1 polymer ?
#
loop_
_entity_poly.entity_id
_entity_poly.type
_entity_poly.pdbx_seq_one_letter_code
_entity_poly.pdbx_strand_id
1 'polypeptide(L)'
;EVIFEGDRLEPEFAEVPGQWGTLWLAPGSIDNQISYLTVRNATVGILVEGNPQASPSTLNINNTQVYNSSVVNLWGRNTSINGENLVLGNAGTHSLFCQKGGTYNFLHSTIANYWSNGFRTGSALSITSFEVDETGNQIGADLNEANFINCIVDGNTAREVSLDALAGFDFNFFFSHTLLKFTDSGGQFANDPLYDFTNTSLYDSLFLNTDPEFTDPFRNNFTLQPTSPALGKGDVNTALLVPLDLLGKDRTEDPAPGAYQQ
;
A
#
# COMPACT_ATOMS: atom_id res chain seq x y z
N GLU A 1 -20.44 1.57 5.89
CA GLU A 1 -19.61 1.08 4.77
C GLU A 1 -20.36 1.28 3.47
N VAL A 2 -19.67 1.74 2.43
CA VAL A 2 -20.16 1.88 1.06
C VAL A 2 -19.37 0.92 0.18
N ILE A 3 -20.01 0.18 -0.72
CA ILE A 3 -19.34 -0.81 -1.59
C ILE A 3 -19.46 -0.37 -3.04
N PHE A 4 -18.31 -0.27 -3.73
CA PHE A 4 -18.20 -0.05 -5.17
C PHE A 4 -17.67 -1.33 -5.82
N GLU A 5 -18.51 -1.99 -6.60
CA GLU A 5 -18.20 -3.24 -7.29
C GLU A 5 -18.92 -3.34 -8.65
N GLY A 6 -18.66 -4.41 -9.40
CA GLY A 6 -19.32 -4.67 -10.67
C GLY A 6 -20.83 -4.90 -10.52
N ASP A 7 -21.58 -4.68 -11.60
CA ASP A 7 -23.05 -4.87 -11.64
C ASP A 7 -23.47 -6.34 -11.86
N ARG A 8 -22.51 -7.23 -12.11
CA ARG A 8 -22.73 -8.68 -12.27
C ARG A 8 -22.90 -9.36 -10.91
N LEU A 9 -24.05 -10.00 -10.72
CA LEU A 9 -24.45 -10.59 -9.44
C LEU A 9 -24.24 -12.10 -9.35
N GLU A 10 -23.81 -12.76 -10.45
CA GLU A 10 -23.60 -14.19 -10.41
C GLU A 10 -22.40 -14.54 -9.52
N PRO A 11 -22.51 -15.56 -8.64
CA PRO A 11 -21.46 -15.85 -7.64
C PRO A 11 -20.06 -16.09 -8.23
N GLU A 12 -20.00 -16.59 -9.45
CA GLU A 12 -18.74 -16.84 -10.18
C GLU A 12 -18.01 -15.56 -10.61
N PHE A 13 -18.69 -14.39 -10.63
CA PHE A 13 -18.07 -13.09 -10.94
C PHE A 13 -17.79 -12.24 -9.69
N ALA A 14 -18.20 -12.70 -8.50
CA ALA A 14 -18.09 -11.93 -7.25
C ALA A 14 -16.66 -11.49 -6.90
N GLU A 15 -15.65 -12.23 -7.37
CA GLU A 15 -14.23 -11.93 -7.13
C GLU A 15 -13.43 -11.74 -8.44
N VAL A 16 -14.11 -11.65 -9.59
CA VAL A 16 -13.42 -11.58 -10.88
C VAL A 16 -12.91 -10.15 -11.08
N PRO A 17 -11.59 -9.93 -11.22
CA PRO A 17 -11.02 -8.59 -11.35
C PRO A 17 -11.35 -7.94 -12.70
N GLY A 18 -11.31 -6.61 -12.78
CA GLY A 18 -11.45 -5.86 -14.05
C GLY A 18 -12.87 -5.73 -14.60
N GLN A 19 -13.91 -5.81 -13.77
CA GLN A 19 -15.31 -5.66 -14.18
C GLN A 19 -15.68 -4.20 -14.51
N TRP A 20 -14.95 -3.23 -13.96
CA TRP A 20 -15.18 -1.80 -14.20
C TRP A 20 -13.85 -1.03 -14.13
N GLY A 21 -13.84 0.22 -14.61
CA GLY A 21 -12.61 0.99 -14.83
C GLY A 21 -11.86 1.34 -13.55
N THR A 22 -12.25 2.46 -12.93
CA THR A 22 -11.54 3.02 -11.78
C THR A 22 -12.33 4.14 -11.09
N LEU A 23 -12.07 4.38 -9.81
CA LEU A 23 -12.35 5.68 -9.17
C LEU A 23 -11.18 6.64 -9.47
N TRP A 24 -11.41 7.62 -10.34
CA TRP A 24 -10.35 8.50 -10.83
C TRP A 24 -10.45 9.92 -10.25
N LEU A 25 -9.43 10.31 -9.49
CA LEU A 25 -9.17 11.69 -9.09
C LEU A 25 -8.17 12.29 -10.09
N ALA A 26 -8.72 12.89 -11.14
CA ALA A 26 -7.96 13.45 -12.25
C ALA A 26 -7.12 14.68 -11.83
N PRO A 27 -6.08 15.06 -12.61
CA PRO A 27 -5.26 16.24 -12.32
C PRO A 27 -6.10 17.49 -12.09
N GLY A 28 -5.86 18.18 -10.99
CA GLY A 28 -6.63 19.34 -10.55
C GLY A 28 -7.71 19.03 -9.50
N SER A 29 -7.99 17.76 -9.22
CA SER A 29 -8.75 17.36 -8.03
C SER A 29 -7.96 17.74 -6.78
N ILE A 30 -8.62 18.29 -5.77
CA ILE A 30 -8.00 18.74 -4.50
C ILE A 30 -8.94 18.42 -3.33
N ASP A 31 -8.37 18.22 -2.13
CA ASP A 31 -9.10 18.02 -0.87
C ASP A 31 -10.19 16.92 -0.94
N ASN A 32 -9.84 15.79 -1.56
CA ASN A 32 -10.76 14.65 -1.66
C ASN A 32 -10.73 13.84 -0.37
N GLN A 33 -11.90 13.39 0.10
CA GLN A 33 -12.05 12.63 1.34
C GLN A 33 -12.81 11.34 1.06
N ILE A 34 -12.20 10.20 1.39
CA ILE A 34 -12.81 8.87 1.25
C ILE A 34 -12.75 8.18 2.61
N SER A 35 -13.91 7.76 3.12
CA SER A 35 -14.01 7.05 4.40
C SER A 35 -14.97 5.87 4.30
N TYR A 36 -14.63 4.72 4.89
CA TYR A 36 -15.51 3.54 4.98
C TYR A 36 -15.98 3.03 3.61
N LEU A 37 -15.10 3.08 2.61
CA LEU A 37 -15.33 2.57 1.27
C LEU A 37 -14.74 1.16 1.13
N THR A 38 -15.41 0.31 0.37
CA THR A 38 -14.88 -0.96 -0.11
C THR A 38 -14.97 -0.98 -1.63
N VAL A 39 -13.82 -0.97 -2.30
CA VAL A 39 -13.70 -1.01 -3.77
C VAL A 39 -13.30 -2.42 -4.18
N ARG A 40 -14.03 -3.04 -5.12
CA ARG A 40 -13.77 -4.41 -5.56
C ARG A 40 -13.77 -4.53 -7.06
N ASN A 41 -12.92 -5.43 -7.57
CA ASN A 41 -13.00 -5.94 -8.93
C ASN A 41 -12.82 -4.89 -10.04
N ALA A 42 -12.14 -3.78 -9.76
CA ALA A 42 -11.85 -2.75 -10.76
C ALA A 42 -10.67 -3.15 -11.67
N THR A 43 -10.42 -2.41 -12.75
CA THR A 43 -9.15 -2.50 -13.48
C THR A 43 -8.05 -1.85 -12.66
N VAL A 44 -8.30 -0.61 -12.24
CA VAL A 44 -7.50 0.10 -11.22
C VAL A 44 -8.47 0.54 -10.14
N GLY A 45 -8.25 0.18 -8.87
CA GLY A 45 -9.19 0.52 -7.79
C GLY A 45 -9.42 2.03 -7.67
N ILE A 46 -8.37 2.75 -7.28
CA ILE A 46 -8.37 4.21 -7.13
C ILE A 46 -7.12 4.77 -7.81
N LEU A 47 -7.31 5.69 -8.75
CA LEU A 47 -6.24 6.42 -9.43
C LEU A 47 -6.26 7.88 -8.99
N VAL A 48 -5.12 8.39 -8.52
CA VAL A 48 -4.95 9.77 -8.05
C VAL A 48 -3.78 10.41 -8.79
N GLU A 49 -4.01 11.54 -9.45
CA GLU A 49 -3.00 12.15 -10.30
C GLU A 49 -2.78 13.64 -10.00
N GLY A 50 -1.52 14.05 -10.00
CA GLY A 50 -1.11 15.44 -9.87
C GLY A 50 -1.19 16.00 -8.45
N ASN A 51 -0.76 17.26 -8.31
CA ASN A 51 -0.72 18.01 -7.06
C ASN A 51 0.12 17.30 -5.95
N PRO A 52 1.42 17.01 -6.20
CA PRO A 52 2.28 16.27 -5.27
C PRO A 52 2.56 16.99 -3.95
N GLN A 53 2.37 18.31 -3.91
CA GLN A 53 2.63 19.16 -2.75
C GLN A 53 1.34 19.84 -2.25
N ALA A 54 0.17 19.24 -2.50
CA ALA A 54 -1.09 19.80 -2.03
C ALA A 54 -1.12 19.84 -0.50
N SER A 55 -1.68 20.93 0.05
CA SER A 55 -1.96 21.06 1.48
C SER A 55 -3.35 21.69 1.64
N PRO A 56 -4.38 20.93 2.06
CA PRO A 56 -4.35 19.49 2.42
C PRO A 56 -3.98 18.58 1.24
N SER A 57 -3.54 17.35 1.52
CA SER A 57 -3.20 16.34 0.51
C SER A 57 -4.35 16.14 -0.50
N THR A 58 -4.01 15.80 -1.74
CA THR A 58 -4.98 15.59 -2.83
C THR A 58 -6.06 14.58 -2.44
N LEU A 59 -5.66 13.50 -1.76
CA LEU A 59 -6.57 12.51 -1.19
C LEU A 59 -6.23 12.26 0.29
N ASN A 60 -7.24 12.40 1.15
CA ASN A 60 -7.26 11.81 2.48
C ASN A 60 -8.22 10.61 2.45
N ILE A 61 -7.69 9.42 2.71
CA ILE A 61 -8.43 8.16 2.62
C ILE A 61 -8.28 7.39 3.93
N ASN A 62 -9.39 7.01 4.55
CA ASN A 62 -9.36 6.29 5.82
C ASN A 62 -10.38 5.17 5.92
N ASN A 63 -10.07 4.15 6.72
CA ASN A 63 -10.95 3.02 6.99
C ASN A 63 -11.50 2.39 5.70
N THR A 64 -10.64 2.20 4.71
CA THR A 64 -11.05 1.85 3.34
C THR A 64 -10.33 0.61 2.85
N GLN A 65 -11.06 -0.21 2.10
CA GLN A 65 -10.59 -1.48 1.57
C GLN A 65 -10.62 -1.46 0.04
N VAL A 66 -9.57 -1.94 -0.61
CA VAL A 66 -9.50 -2.06 -2.06
C VAL A 66 -8.98 -3.44 -2.42
N TYR A 67 -9.80 -4.22 -3.12
CA TYR A 67 -9.54 -5.62 -3.42
C TYR A 67 -9.67 -5.95 -4.90
N ASN A 68 -8.92 -6.96 -5.34
CA ASN A 68 -9.11 -7.63 -6.63
C ASN A 68 -9.02 -6.68 -7.83
N SER A 69 -8.12 -5.70 -7.82
CA SER A 69 -7.90 -4.89 -9.02
C SER A 69 -7.12 -5.69 -10.07
N SER A 70 -7.51 -5.63 -11.33
CA SER A 70 -6.79 -6.38 -12.39
C SER A 70 -5.39 -5.82 -12.67
N VAL A 71 -5.12 -4.58 -12.25
CA VAL A 71 -3.81 -3.92 -12.36
C VAL A 71 -3.35 -3.44 -10.97
N VAL A 72 -3.82 -2.28 -10.49
CA VAL A 72 -3.38 -1.68 -9.22
C VAL A 72 -4.57 -1.38 -8.30
N ASN A 73 -4.45 -1.61 -6.99
CA ASN A 73 -5.51 -1.20 -6.05
C ASN A 73 -5.51 0.31 -5.81
N LEU A 74 -4.42 0.88 -5.29
CA LEU A 74 -4.26 2.33 -5.15
C LEU A 74 -3.05 2.80 -5.95
N TRP A 75 -3.29 3.66 -6.94
CA TRP A 75 -2.27 4.19 -7.84
C TRP A 75 -2.18 5.71 -7.69
N GLY A 76 -1.10 6.19 -7.07
CA GLY A 76 -0.74 7.59 -7.06
C GLY A 76 0.26 7.90 -8.18
N ARG A 77 0.01 8.95 -8.97
CA ARG A 77 0.94 9.43 -10.00
C ARG A 77 1.28 10.90 -9.74
N ASN A 78 2.51 11.15 -9.26
CA ASN A 78 2.99 12.49 -8.90
C ASN A 78 1.95 13.28 -8.10
N THR A 79 1.50 12.72 -6.98
CA THR A 79 0.36 13.19 -6.20
C THR A 79 0.64 13.19 -4.70
N SER A 80 -0.33 13.63 -3.89
CA SER A 80 -0.26 13.60 -2.44
C SER A 80 -1.41 12.79 -1.83
N ILE A 81 -1.09 11.76 -1.03
CA ILE A 81 -2.06 10.87 -0.40
C ILE A 81 -1.74 10.67 1.08
N ASN A 82 -2.72 10.91 1.94
CA ASN A 82 -2.70 10.50 3.33
C ASN A 82 -3.69 9.35 3.54
N GLY A 83 -3.19 8.23 4.06
CA GLY A 83 -3.92 6.99 4.26
C GLY A 83 -3.89 6.50 5.71
N GLU A 84 -5.05 6.14 6.26
CA GLU A 84 -5.18 5.58 7.61
C GLU A 84 -6.08 4.34 7.60
N ASN A 85 -5.70 3.26 8.29
CA ASN A 85 -6.52 2.04 8.34
C ASN A 85 -6.93 1.53 6.93
N LEU A 86 -5.95 1.43 6.02
CA LEU A 86 -6.21 0.94 4.68
C LEU A 86 -5.89 -0.53 4.54
N VAL A 87 -6.69 -1.23 3.74
CA VAL A 87 -6.36 -2.58 3.29
C VAL A 87 -6.35 -2.61 1.77
N LEU A 88 -5.20 -2.91 1.20
CA LEU A 88 -5.00 -3.04 -0.24
C LEU A 88 -4.60 -4.49 -0.51
N GLY A 89 -5.45 -5.25 -1.19
CA GLY A 89 -5.32 -6.71 -1.33
C GLY A 89 -5.48 -7.22 -2.76
N ASN A 90 -4.67 -8.22 -3.13
CA ASN A 90 -4.94 -9.09 -4.30
C ASN A 90 -5.03 -8.34 -5.66
N ALA A 91 -3.97 -7.66 -6.08
CA ALA A 91 -3.93 -6.92 -7.34
C ALA A 91 -3.02 -7.58 -8.40
N GLY A 92 -3.39 -7.47 -9.67
CA GLY A 92 -2.67 -8.11 -10.79
C GLY A 92 -1.21 -7.66 -10.94
N THR A 93 -0.86 -6.44 -10.52
CA THR A 93 0.53 -5.96 -10.48
C THR A 93 0.93 -5.50 -9.07
N HIS A 94 0.33 -4.40 -8.58
CA HIS A 94 0.69 -3.76 -7.30
C HIS A 94 -0.54 -3.49 -6.44
N SER A 95 -0.44 -3.69 -5.13
CA SER A 95 -1.49 -3.22 -4.22
C SER A 95 -1.39 -1.71 -4.02
N LEU A 96 -0.19 -1.18 -3.86
CA LEU A 96 0.07 0.25 -3.83
C LEU A 96 1.17 0.60 -4.83
N PHE A 97 0.90 1.55 -5.73
CA PHE A 97 1.89 2.10 -6.64
C PHE A 97 1.98 3.61 -6.48
N CYS A 98 3.11 4.07 -5.94
CA CYS A 98 3.48 5.48 -5.83
C CYS A 98 4.43 5.81 -6.99
N GLN A 99 3.86 6.22 -8.12
CA GLN A 99 4.61 6.42 -9.35
C GLN A 99 4.99 7.89 -9.53
N LYS A 100 6.20 8.13 -10.06
CA LYS A 100 6.69 9.45 -10.45
C LYS A 100 6.67 10.46 -9.31
N GLY A 101 7.26 10.09 -8.18
CA GLY A 101 7.40 10.96 -7.01
C GLY A 101 6.07 11.30 -6.35
N GLY A 102 6.07 12.35 -5.52
CA GLY A 102 4.91 12.77 -4.73
C GLY A 102 5.14 12.77 -3.22
N THR A 103 4.05 12.80 -2.47
CA THR A 103 4.01 12.80 -1.00
C THR A 103 3.01 11.77 -0.50
N TYR A 104 3.47 10.74 0.19
CA TYR A 104 2.64 9.61 0.60
C TYR A 104 2.82 9.32 2.08
N ASN A 105 1.73 9.28 2.84
CA ASN A 105 1.77 9.01 4.27
C ASN A 105 0.73 7.96 4.63
N PHE A 106 1.17 6.81 5.12
CA PHE A 106 0.30 5.70 5.50
C PHE A 106 0.52 5.30 6.95
N LEU A 107 -0.56 5.33 7.72
CA LEU A 107 -0.61 4.87 9.11
C LEU A 107 -1.51 3.64 9.20
N HIS A 108 -1.09 2.62 9.95
CA HIS A 108 -1.91 1.43 10.23
C HIS A 108 -2.50 0.81 8.94
N SER A 109 -1.68 0.62 7.91
CA SER A 109 -2.15 0.13 6.61
C SER A 109 -1.57 -1.24 6.29
N THR A 110 -2.42 -2.13 5.76
CA THR A 110 -2.04 -3.45 5.26
C THR A 110 -2.00 -3.41 3.73
N ILE A 111 -0.78 -3.45 3.17
CA ILE A 111 -0.49 -3.46 1.74
C ILE A 111 -0.07 -4.89 1.39
N ALA A 112 -1.05 -5.72 1.05
CA ALA A 112 -0.85 -7.16 0.84
C ALA A 112 -1.14 -7.56 -0.61
N ASN A 113 -0.37 -8.47 -1.19
CA ASN A 113 -0.69 -8.97 -2.53
C ASN A 113 -0.57 -10.50 -2.66
N TYR A 114 -1.72 -11.18 -2.57
CA TYR A 114 -1.84 -12.63 -2.69
C TYR A 114 -2.51 -13.04 -4.00
N TRP A 115 -2.19 -12.31 -5.08
CA TRP A 115 -2.68 -12.57 -6.43
C TRP A 115 -2.58 -14.04 -6.83
N SER A 116 -3.72 -14.63 -7.15
CA SER A 116 -3.85 -16.02 -7.61
C SER A 116 -4.55 -16.16 -8.96
N ASN A 117 -4.98 -15.06 -9.58
CA ASN A 117 -5.66 -15.02 -10.88
C ASN A 117 -4.66 -14.92 -12.08
N GLY A 118 -3.55 -15.67 -12.01
CA GLY A 118 -2.51 -15.70 -13.04
C GLY A 118 -1.13 -15.27 -12.54
N PHE A 119 -0.22 -14.98 -13.46
CA PHE A 119 1.13 -14.52 -13.13
C PHE A 119 1.12 -13.04 -12.70
N ARG A 120 1.77 -12.74 -11.57
CA ARG A 120 2.04 -11.37 -11.12
C ARG A 120 3.52 -11.05 -11.33
N THR A 121 3.77 -9.90 -11.94
CA THR A 121 5.14 -9.40 -12.23
C THR A 121 5.59 -8.27 -11.29
N GLY A 122 4.67 -7.68 -10.53
CA GLY A 122 4.94 -6.60 -9.58
C GLY A 122 5.02 -7.05 -8.11
N SER A 123 5.41 -6.13 -7.25
CA SER A 123 5.43 -6.23 -5.78
C SER A 123 4.13 -5.69 -5.16
N ALA A 124 3.81 -6.03 -3.90
CA ALA A 124 2.67 -5.42 -3.20
C ALA A 124 2.79 -3.88 -3.11
N LEU A 125 3.97 -3.37 -2.78
CA LEU A 125 4.32 -1.96 -2.75
C LEU A 125 5.36 -1.64 -3.82
N SER A 126 5.10 -0.63 -4.66
CA SER A 126 6.09 -0.06 -5.58
C SER A 126 6.14 1.46 -5.44
N ILE A 127 7.35 2.01 -5.40
CA ILE A 127 7.62 3.44 -5.32
C ILE A 127 8.68 3.79 -6.36
N THR A 128 8.37 4.75 -7.24
CA THR A 128 9.30 5.24 -8.26
C THR A 128 9.37 6.75 -8.26
N SER A 129 10.55 7.34 -8.50
CA SER A 129 10.65 8.79 -8.79
C SER A 129 10.51 9.12 -10.27
N PHE A 130 10.04 8.18 -11.09
CA PHE A 130 9.81 8.40 -12.52
C PHE A 130 8.64 7.60 -13.07
N GLU A 131 8.19 8.00 -14.26
CA GLU A 131 7.40 7.17 -15.17
C GLU A 131 8.12 7.01 -16.51
N VAL A 132 7.73 6.00 -17.29
CA VAL A 132 8.26 5.78 -18.63
C VAL A 132 7.22 6.25 -19.65
N ASP A 133 7.61 7.13 -20.56
CA ASP A 133 6.73 7.62 -21.64
C ASP A 133 6.55 6.58 -22.75
N GLU A 134 5.67 6.87 -23.71
CA GLU A 134 5.38 5.98 -24.85
C GLU A 134 6.60 5.68 -25.73
N THR A 135 7.63 6.52 -25.67
CA THR A 135 8.88 6.38 -26.42
C THR A 135 9.99 5.69 -25.64
N GLY A 136 9.74 5.34 -24.37
CA GLY A 136 10.68 4.65 -23.49
C GLY A 136 11.58 5.58 -22.67
N ASN A 137 11.34 6.90 -22.65
CA ASN A 137 12.13 7.81 -21.81
C ASN A 137 11.60 7.85 -20.39
N GLN A 138 12.51 7.92 -19.42
CA GLN A 138 12.16 8.17 -18.02
C GLN A 138 11.91 9.66 -17.79
N ILE A 139 10.73 9.99 -17.26
CA ILE A 139 10.35 11.35 -16.85
C ILE A 139 10.25 11.35 -15.33
N GLY A 140 11.19 12.03 -14.67
CA GLY A 140 11.27 12.05 -13.21
C GLY A 140 10.48 13.15 -12.52
N ALA A 141 10.25 12.96 -11.22
CA ALA A 141 9.81 13.97 -10.26
C ALA A 141 10.23 13.55 -8.85
N ASP A 142 10.40 14.53 -7.96
CA ASP A 142 10.85 14.28 -6.58
C ASP A 142 9.81 13.47 -5.80
N LEU A 143 10.28 12.42 -5.13
CA LEU A 143 9.55 11.81 -4.02
C LEU A 143 9.89 12.61 -2.76
N ASN A 144 9.03 13.58 -2.45
CA ASN A 144 9.25 14.50 -1.33
C ASN A 144 9.22 13.74 0.01
N GLU A 145 8.31 12.76 0.12
CA GLU A 145 8.08 11.96 1.33
C GLU A 145 7.27 10.70 0.98
N ALA A 146 7.63 9.56 1.58
CA ALA A 146 6.87 8.32 1.53
C ALA A 146 7.00 7.57 2.87
N ASN A 147 6.10 7.85 3.81
CA ASN A 147 6.14 7.27 5.15
C ASN A 147 5.13 6.13 5.31
N PHE A 148 5.60 5.03 5.90
CA PHE A 148 4.79 3.87 6.26
C PHE A 148 5.04 3.55 7.73
N ILE A 149 4.07 3.89 8.58
CA ILE A 149 4.19 3.73 10.03
C ILE A 149 3.11 2.76 10.51
N ASN A 150 3.50 1.78 11.34
CA ASN A 150 2.62 0.70 11.77
C ASN A 150 1.98 -0.03 10.59
N CYS A 151 2.74 -0.33 9.53
CA CYS A 151 2.21 -0.94 8.33
C CYS A 151 2.61 -2.43 8.20
N ILE A 152 1.89 -3.16 7.35
CA ILE A 152 2.31 -4.48 6.88
C ILE A 152 2.42 -4.44 5.36
N VAL A 153 3.57 -4.84 4.82
CA VAL A 153 3.81 -5.05 3.40
C VAL A 153 4.16 -6.53 3.18
N ASP A 154 3.24 -7.29 2.59
CA ASP A 154 3.38 -8.74 2.45
C ASP A 154 2.66 -9.27 1.19
N GLY A 155 2.82 -10.57 0.90
CA GLY A 155 2.24 -11.19 -0.28
C GLY A 155 2.82 -12.57 -0.59
N ASN A 156 2.44 -13.11 -1.74
CA ASN A 156 2.81 -14.46 -2.17
C ASN A 156 4.09 -14.54 -3.02
N THR A 157 4.86 -13.46 -3.15
CA THR A 157 6.19 -13.44 -3.80
C THR A 157 7.31 -13.16 -2.81
N ALA A 158 8.56 -13.38 -3.22
CA ALA A 158 9.72 -13.16 -2.36
C ALA A 158 10.08 -11.68 -2.16
N ARG A 159 9.60 -10.78 -3.02
CA ARG A 159 9.92 -9.33 -2.98
C ARG A 159 8.63 -8.53 -3.10
N GLU A 160 8.10 -8.11 -1.97
CA GLU A 160 6.84 -7.37 -1.90
C GLU A 160 7.01 -5.85 -1.80
N VAL A 161 8.25 -5.37 -1.84
CA VAL A 161 8.59 -3.97 -2.02
C VAL A 161 9.53 -3.78 -3.20
N SER A 162 9.30 -2.71 -3.96
CA SER A 162 10.17 -2.25 -5.04
C SER A 162 10.33 -0.74 -4.92
N LEU A 163 11.58 -0.32 -4.75
CA LEU A 163 12.02 1.07 -4.70
C LEU A 163 12.90 1.32 -5.93
N ASP A 164 12.58 2.32 -6.74
CA ASP A 164 13.32 2.65 -7.96
C ASP A 164 13.47 4.17 -8.12
N ALA A 165 14.69 4.64 -7.93
CA ALA A 165 15.03 6.04 -7.95
C ALA A 165 15.69 6.44 -9.29
N LEU A 166 15.15 7.47 -9.94
CA LEU A 166 15.81 8.13 -11.05
C LEU A 166 16.85 9.13 -10.54
N ALA A 167 18.08 9.03 -11.04
CA ALA A 167 19.15 9.95 -10.69
C ALA A 167 18.78 11.42 -11.00
N GLY A 168 19.07 12.32 -10.06
CA GLY A 168 18.79 13.75 -10.17
C GLY A 168 17.46 14.19 -9.57
N PHE A 169 16.68 13.26 -8.99
CA PHE A 169 15.46 13.54 -8.23
C PHE A 169 15.59 13.02 -6.80
N ASP A 170 14.93 13.69 -5.87
CA ASP A 170 14.88 13.26 -4.48
C ASP A 170 14.08 11.96 -4.33
N PHE A 171 14.50 11.11 -3.39
CA PHE A 171 13.88 9.82 -3.10
C PHE A 171 13.74 9.59 -1.58
N ASN A 172 12.90 10.40 -0.93
CA ASN A 172 12.74 10.38 0.51
C ASN A 172 11.62 9.42 0.92
N PHE A 173 11.96 8.36 1.65
CA PHE A 173 11.02 7.39 2.19
C PHE A 173 11.42 6.98 3.61
N PHE A 174 10.44 6.48 4.37
CA PHE A 174 10.67 6.00 5.73
C PHE A 174 9.69 4.90 6.09
N PHE A 175 10.20 3.80 6.65
CA PHE A 175 9.40 2.73 7.22
C PHE A 175 9.65 2.70 8.73
N SER A 176 8.59 2.80 9.53
CA SER A 176 8.67 2.65 10.98
C SER A 176 7.68 1.63 11.50
N HIS A 177 8.11 0.75 12.41
CA HIS A 177 7.27 -0.26 13.05
C HIS A 177 6.46 -1.09 12.03
N THR A 178 7.16 -1.56 11.00
CA THR A 178 6.54 -2.13 9.81
C THR A 178 7.04 -3.55 9.56
N LEU A 179 6.11 -4.47 9.24
CA LEU A 179 6.48 -5.78 8.69
C LEU A 179 6.69 -5.64 7.19
N LEU A 180 7.78 -6.20 6.68
CA LEU A 180 8.17 -6.08 5.29
C LEU A 180 8.68 -7.42 4.75
N LYS A 181 8.05 -7.94 3.70
CA LYS A 181 8.54 -9.13 3.00
C LYS A 181 9.48 -8.77 1.86
N PHE A 182 10.74 -9.13 2.03
CA PHE A 182 11.76 -8.96 1.01
C PHE A 182 12.90 -9.96 1.18
N THR A 183 13.13 -10.75 0.15
CA THR A 183 14.22 -11.72 0.06
C THR A 183 14.98 -11.54 -1.25
N ASP A 184 16.28 -11.30 -1.15
CA ASP A 184 17.21 -11.17 -2.28
C ASP A 184 18.20 -12.34 -2.33
N SER A 185 17.70 -13.54 -2.63
CA SER A 185 18.55 -14.74 -2.69
C SER A 185 19.67 -14.66 -3.74
N GLY A 186 19.53 -13.78 -4.75
CA GLY A 186 20.51 -13.59 -5.81
C GLY A 186 21.54 -12.49 -5.53
N GLY A 187 21.39 -11.73 -4.45
CA GLY A 187 22.26 -10.60 -4.13
C GLY A 187 22.16 -9.44 -5.13
N GLN A 188 21.05 -9.30 -5.85
CA GLN A 188 20.85 -8.25 -6.86
C GLN A 188 20.84 -6.84 -6.25
N PHE A 189 20.41 -6.73 -4.99
CA PHE A 189 20.24 -5.47 -4.26
C PHE A 189 21.26 -5.31 -3.13
N ALA A 190 22.23 -6.22 -3.01
CA ALA A 190 23.19 -6.23 -1.89
C ALA A 190 24.03 -4.95 -1.75
N ASN A 191 24.20 -4.18 -2.82
CA ASN A 191 24.94 -2.92 -2.83
C ASN A 191 24.04 -1.70 -3.10
N ASP A 192 22.72 -1.88 -3.11
CA ASP A 192 21.77 -0.80 -3.34
C ASP A 192 21.40 -0.15 -2.00
N PRO A 193 21.75 1.14 -1.78
CA PRO A 193 21.46 1.82 -0.51
C PRO A 193 19.96 1.94 -0.21
N LEU A 194 19.08 1.84 -1.22
CA LEU A 194 17.63 1.83 -0.99
C LEU A 194 17.18 0.58 -0.22
N TYR A 195 17.94 -0.52 -0.31
CA TYR A 195 17.63 -1.80 0.34
C TYR A 195 18.58 -2.12 1.50
N ASP A 196 19.30 -1.12 2.01
CA ASP A 196 20.03 -1.25 3.27
C ASP A 196 19.05 -1.19 4.45
N PHE A 197 18.46 -2.35 4.77
CA PHE A 197 17.54 -2.51 5.90
C PHE A 197 18.18 -2.30 7.28
N THR A 198 19.49 -2.05 7.35
CA THR A 198 20.17 -1.68 8.60
C THR A 198 20.26 -0.16 8.81
N ASN A 199 19.94 0.63 7.80
CA ASN A 199 19.93 2.08 7.88
C ASN A 199 18.69 2.57 8.65
N THR A 200 18.88 2.89 9.93
CA THR A 200 17.81 3.36 10.82
C THR A 200 17.22 4.73 10.46
N SER A 201 17.84 5.48 9.55
CA SER A 201 17.26 6.72 9.03
C SER A 201 16.17 6.47 7.97
N LEU A 202 16.16 5.28 7.37
CA LEU A 202 15.17 4.85 6.37
C LEU A 202 14.24 3.76 6.92
N TYR A 203 14.74 2.94 7.84
CA TYR A 203 14.07 1.77 8.39
C TYR A 203 14.21 1.72 9.91
N ASP A 204 13.20 2.20 10.63
CA ASP A 204 13.15 2.16 12.10
C ASP A 204 12.19 1.05 12.57
N SER A 205 12.61 0.22 13.52
CA SER A 205 11.78 -0.93 13.98
C SER A 205 11.19 -1.76 12.82
N LEU A 206 12.02 -2.13 11.84
CA LEU A 206 11.60 -2.95 10.70
C LEU A 206 11.62 -4.44 11.05
N PHE A 207 10.52 -5.15 10.74
CA PHE A 207 10.39 -6.58 10.96
C PHE A 207 10.42 -7.34 9.62
N LEU A 208 11.63 -7.59 9.13
CA LEU A 208 11.85 -8.20 7.83
C LEU A 208 11.45 -9.69 7.81
N ASN A 209 10.70 -10.11 6.80
CA ASN A 209 10.28 -11.50 6.54
C ASN A 209 9.61 -12.20 7.75
N THR A 210 9.00 -11.42 8.65
CA THR A 210 8.10 -11.96 9.67
C THR A 210 6.75 -12.24 9.01
N ASP A 211 6.28 -13.48 9.08
CA ASP A 211 4.93 -13.84 8.60
C ASP A 211 3.87 -13.17 9.49
N PRO A 212 2.99 -12.31 8.96
CA PRO A 212 1.91 -11.70 9.74
C PRO A 212 0.88 -12.71 10.25
N GLU A 213 0.87 -13.95 9.79
CA GLU A 213 -0.16 -14.96 10.08
C GLU A 213 -1.58 -14.40 9.83
N PHE A 214 -1.83 -13.94 8.59
CA PHE A 214 -3.17 -13.55 8.16
C PHE A 214 -4.15 -14.72 8.21
N THR A 215 -5.42 -14.42 8.48
CA THR A 215 -6.46 -15.45 8.65
C THR A 215 -6.75 -16.23 7.38
N ASP A 216 -6.95 -15.54 6.26
CA ASP A 216 -7.11 -16.17 4.94
C ASP A 216 -6.80 -15.16 3.82
N PRO A 217 -5.51 -14.86 3.57
CA PRO A 217 -5.11 -13.76 2.69
C PRO A 217 -5.47 -14.00 1.22
N PHE A 218 -5.60 -15.26 0.78
CA PHE A 218 -6.06 -15.60 -0.57
C PHE A 218 -7.55 -15.32 -0.80
N ARG A 219 -8.32 -15.10 0.27
CA ARG A 219 -9.73 -14.67 0.24
C ARG A 219 -9.91 -13.23 0.72
N ASN A 220 -8.86 -12.42 0.64
CA ASN A 220 -8.84 -11.03 1.13
C ASN A 220 -9.12 -10.87 2.63
N ASN A 221 -8.94 -11.93 3.43
CA ASN A 221 -9.05 -11.82 4.88
C ASN A 221 -7.67 -11.61 5.50
N PHE A 222 -7.35 -10.34 5.74
CA PHE A 222 -6.08 -9.90 6.30
C PHE A 222 -6.15 -9.61 7.81
N THR A 223 -7.16 -10.10 8.52
CA THR A 223 -7.15 -10.06 9.99
C THR A 223 -6.04 -10.97 10.52
N LEU A 224 -5.39 -10.54 11.60
CA LEU A 224 -4.29 -11.30 12.22
C LEU A 224 -4.83 -12.47 13.04
N GLN A 225 -4.13 -13.60 13.00
CA GLN A 225 -4.38 -14.70 13.92
C GLN A 225 -4.00 -14.33 15.37
N PRO A 226 -4.61 -14.94 16.40
CA PRO A 226 -4.26 -14.70 17.80
C PRO A 226 -2.80 -15.01 18.18
N THR A 227 -2.12 -15.83 17.37
CA THR A 227 -0.72 -16.20 17.54
C THR A 227 0.23 -15.33 16.72
N SER A 228 -0.30 -14.37 15.97
CA SER A 228 0.46 -13.61 14.99
C SER A 228 1.69 -12.96 15.64
N PRO A 229 2.87 -13.12 15.04
CA PRO A 229 4.07 -12.45 15.51
C PRO A 229 4.07 -10.95 15.17
N ALA A 230 3.01 -10.42 14.53
CA ALA A 230 2.80 -8.99 14.34
C ALA A 230 2.24 -8.30 15.60
N LEU A 231 1.61 -9.05 16.51
CA LEU A 231 1.02 -8.49 17.73
C LEU A 231 2.08 -7.77 18.59
N GLY A 232 1.73 -6.58 19.08
CA GLY A 232 2.59 -5.74 19.93
C GLY A 232 3.81 -5.13 19.26
N LYS A 233 3.88 -5.14 17.92
CA LYS A 233 5.00 -4.56 17.15
C LYS A 233 4.76 -3.14 16.65
N GLY A 234 3.56 -2.58 16.86
CA GLY A 234 3.24 -1.22 16.49
C GLY A 234 3.83 -0.20 17.46
N ASP A 235 4.08 1.00 16.97
CA ASP A 235 4.34 2.19 17.78
C ASP A 235 3.05 2.66 18.46
N VAL A 236 3.13 2.80 19.77
CA VAL A 236 2.03 3.26 20.63
C VAL A 236 1.68 4.72 20.34
N ASN A 237 2.65 5.59 20.04
CA ASN A 237 2.34 7.00 19.79
C ASN A 237 1.49 7.19 18.53
N THR A 238 1.78 6.43 17.48
CA THR A 238 0.99 6.37 16.26
C THR A 238 -0.39 5.78 16.52
N ALA A 239 -0.49 4.74 17.35
CA ALA A 239 -1.78 4.18 17.75
C ALA A 239 -2.64 5.19 18.53
N LEU A 240 -2.06 6.10 19.31
CA LEU A 240 -2.82 7.18 19.97
C LEU A 240 -3.40 8.21 18.97
N LEU A 241 -2.81 8.34 17.78
CA LEU A 241 -3.36 9.18 16.70
C LEU A 241 -4.50 8.48 15.96
N VAL A 242 -4.40 7.16 15.78
CA VAL A 242 -5.41 6.31 15.10
C VAL A 242 -5.82 5.14 16.03
N PRO A 243 -6.63 5.43 17.09
CA PRO A 243 -6.83 4.51 18.23
C PRO A 243 -7.70 3.31 17.93
N LEU A 244 -8.50 3.37 16.87
CA LEU A 244 -9.40 2.30 16.46
C LEU A 244 -8.91 1.67 15.17
N ASP A 245 -8.98 0.35 15.08
CA ASP A 245 -8.75 -0.39 13.85
C ASP A 245 -9.90 -0.28 12.84
N LEU A 246 -9.72 -0.88 11.67
CA LEU A 246 -10.72 -0.88 10.61
C LEU A 246 -12.08 -1.47 11.06
N LEU A 247 -12.07 -2.36 12.06
CA LEU A 247 -13.25 -3.01 12.64
C LEU A 247 -13.75 -2.32 13.93
N GLY A 248 -13.12 -1.22 14.34
CA GLY A 248 -13.48 -0.47 15.55
C GLY A 248 -12.91 -1.01 16.86
N LYS A 249 -11.90 -1.89 16.81
CA LYS A 249 -11.19 -2.38 18.00
C LYS A 249 -10.15 -1.37 18.46
N ASP A 250 -10.05 -1.17 19.78
CA ASP A 250 -9.02 -0.34 20.38
C ASP A 250 -7.63 -0.98 20.24
N ARG A 251 -6.63 -0.17 19.88
CA ARG A 251 -5.24 -0.60 19.72
C ARG A 251 -4.24 0.25 20.51
N THR A 252 -4.69 0.98 21.54
CA THR A 252 -3.88 2.02 22.20
C THR A 252 -2.86 1.48 23.21
N GLU A 253 -3.02 0.24 23.69
CA GLU A 253 -2.09 -0.36 24.66
C GLU A 253 -0.98 -1.23 24.03
N ASP A 254 -1.35 -2.12 23.10
CA ASP A 254 -0.43 -3.06 22.46
C ASP A 254 -0.75 -3.19 20.95
N PRO A 255 -0.47 -2.13 20.16
CA PRO A 255 -0.88 -2.08 18.76
C PRO A 255 -0.14 -3.13 17.93
N ALA A 256 -0.90 -3.82 17.07
CA ALA A 256 -0.32 -4.50 15.93
C ALA A 256 -0.13 -3.50 14.76
N PRO A 257 0.92 -3.67 13.94
CA PRO A 257 1.01 -3.00 12.65
C PRO A 257 -0.04 -3.57 11.68
N GLY A 258 -0.38 -2.78 10.67
CA GLY A 258 -1.46 -3.04 9.72
C GLY A 258 -2.79 -2.45 10.15
N ALA A 259 -3.83 -2.72 9.36
CA ALA A 259 -5.15 -2.13 9.53
C ALA A 259 -6.05 -2.82 10.56
N TYR A 260 -5.64 -3.99 11.06
CA TYR A 260 -6.42 -4.82 11.96
C TYR A 260 -5.69 -5.03 13.29
N GLN A 261 -6.47 -4.95 14.37
CA GLN A 261 -6.06 -5.33 15.71
C GLN A 261 -6.70 -6.68 16.06
N GLN A 262 -5.98 -7.49 16.82
CA GLN A 262 -6.55 -8.68 17.44
C GLN A 262 -7.25 -8.28 18.74
#